data_AF-A0A8T4CG29-F1
#
_entry.id   AF-A0A8T4CG29-F1
#
_cell.length_a   1.000
_cell.length_b   1.000
_cell.length_c   1.000
_cell.angle_alpha   90.00
_cell.angle_beta   90.00
_cell.angle_gamma   90.00
#
_symmetry.space_group_name_H-M   'P 1'
#
loop_
_entity.id
_entity.type
_entity.pdbx_description
1 polymer ?
#
loop_
_entity_poly.entity_id
_entity_poly.type
_entity_poly.pdbx_seq_one_letter_code
_entity_poly.pdbx_strand_id
1 'polypeptide(L)' 'MQVIAVVGSKKSGKTTTTENLIKELTERGYKVAAIKHISEPEFTIDTAGKDTWKFAKAGAKTIISIAANEIA' A
#
# COMPACT_ATOMS: atom_id res chain seq x y z
N MET A 1 4.14 0.70 -18.72
CA MET A 1 3.69 0.60 -17.31
C MET A 1 4.73 1.28 -16.45
N GLN A 2 4.35 2.21 -15.57
CA GLN A 2 5.28 2.91 -14.67
C GLN A 2 5.27 2.24 -13.30
N VAL A 3 6.43 2.12 -12.66
CA VAL A 3 6.58 1.49 -11.34
C VAL A 3 7.40 2.42 -10.44
N ILE A 4 6.91 2.65 -9.22
CA ILE A 4 7.59 3.43 -8.19
C ILE A 4 7.82 2.51 -6.99
N ALA A 5 9.08 2.34 -6.59
CA ALA A 5 9.44 1.57 -5.40
C ALA A 5 9.76 2.53 -4.24
N VAL A 6 9.08 2.35 -3.10
CA VAL A 6 9.33 3.10 -1.87
C VAL A 6 10.07 2.20 -0.88
N VAL A 7 11.38 2.46 -0.68
CA VAL A 7 12.28 1.60 0.12
C VAL A 7 12.88 2.40 1.29
N GLY A 8 13.16 1.73 2.41
CA GLY A 8 13.68 2.35 3.63
C GLY A 8 13.47 1.50 4.88
N SER A 9 14.09 1.89 5.99
CA SER A 9 14.03 1.18 7.27
C SER A 9 12.65 1.24 7.95
N LYS A 10 12.39 0.37 8.94
CA LYS A 10 11.16 0.43 9.74
C LYS A 10 11.01 1.83 10.35
N LYS A 11 9.80 2.40 10.33
CA LYS A 11 9.47 3.77 10.80
C LYS A 11 10.11 4.93 10.00
N SER A 12 10.66 4.70 8.81
CA SER A 12 11.22 5.78 7.96
C SER A 12 10.18 6.62 7.19
N GLY A 13 8.88 6.44 7.44
CA GLY A 13 7.82 7.15 6.72
C GLY A 13 7.31 6.52 5.42
N LYS A 14 7.82 5.34 5.02
CA LYS A 14 7.41 4.66 3.75
C LYS A 14 5.90 4.62 3.53
N THR A 15 5.17 4.17 4.55
CA THR A 15 3.70 4.04 4.51
C THR A 15 3.04 5.38 4.18
N THR A 16 3.43 6.45 4.89
CA THR A 16 2.94 7.81 4.65
C THR A 16 3.31 8.33 3.27
N THR A 17 4.54 8.09 2.81
CA THR A 17 4.97 8.46 1.46
C THR A 17 4.14 7.76 0.40
N THR A 18 3.90 6.46 0.56
CA THR A 18 3.09 5.68 -0.38
C THR A 18 1.63 6.14 -0.38
N GLU A 19 1.03 6.43 0.78
CA GLU A 19 -0.33 7.00 0.88
C GLU A 19 -0.45 8.31 0.10
N ASN A 20 0.50 9.23 0.30
CA ASN A 20 0.48 10.53 -0.37
C ASN A 20 0.67 10.39 -1.88
N LEU A 21 1.56 9.48 -2.32
CA LEU A 21 1.74 9.19 -3.74
C LEU A 21 0.47 8.63 -4.37
N ILE A 22 -0.17 7.65 -3.72
CA ILE A 22 -1.43 7.07 -4.22
C ILE A 22 -2.48 8.15 -4.33
N LYS A 23 -2.68 8.95 -3.27
CA LYS A 23 -3.67 10.02 -3.24
C LYS A 23 -3.48 11.01 -4.38
N GLU A 24 -2.28 11.57 -4.50
CA GLU A 24 -1.96 12.58 -5.51
C GLU A 24 -2.08 12.04 -6.94
N LEU A 25 -1.59 10.82 -7.19
CA LEU A 25 -1.69 10.19 -8.51
C LEU A 25 -3.14 9.87 -8.88
N THR A 26 -3.94 9.40 -7.93
CA THR A 26 -5.37 9.16 -8.15
C THR A 26 -6.12 10.48 -8.41
N GLU A 27 -5.83 11.55 -7.66
CA GLU A 27 -6.41 12.90 -7.88
C GLU A 27 -6.07 13.46 -9.28
N ARG A 28 -4.90 13.11 -9.82
CA ARG A 28 -4.50 13.44 -11.20
C ARG A 28 -5.15 12.56 -12.28
N GLY A 29 -6.00 11.62 -11.90
CA GLY A 29 -6.73 10.75 -12.82
C GLY A 29 -6.00 9.46 -13.22
N TYR A 30 -4.88 9.12 -12.58
CA TYR A 30 -4.20 7.84 -12.83
C TYR A 30 -4.93 6.68 -12.15
N LYS A 31 -4.91 5.51 -12.80
CA LYS A 31 -5.32 4.25 -12.16
C LYS A 31 -4.12 3.68 -11.40
N VAL A 32 -4.16 3.79 -10.08
CA VAL A 32 -3.07 3.37 -9.21
C VAL A 32 -3.35 1.99 -8.62
N ALA A 33 -2.35 1.11 -8.66
CA ALA A 33 -2.32 -0.14 -7.91
C ALA A 33 -1.20 -0.09 -6.86
N ALA A 34 -1.43 -0.71 -5.70
CA ALA A 34 -0.46 -0.80 -4.62
C ALA A 34 -0.11 -2.27 -4.35
N ILE A 35 1.19 -2.58 -4.28
CA ILE A 35 1.69 -3.92 -3.95
C ILE A 35 2.56 -3.80 -2.71
N LYS A 36 2.33 -4.65 -1.71
CA LYS A 36 3.10 -4.65 -0.47
C LYS A 36 3.45 -6.06 0.00
N HIS A 37 4.71 -6.25 0.37
CA HIS A 37 5.14 -7.38 1.19
C HIS A 37 5.01 -7.02 2.67
N ILE A 38 4.37 -7.90 3.43
CA ILE A 38 4.09 -7.74 4.85
C ILE A 38 4.96 -8.72 5.61
N SER A 39 5.87 -8.17 6.41
CA SER A 39 6.82 -8.96 7.21
C SER A 39 6.20 -9.52 8.50
N GLU A 40 4.98 -9.10 8.83
CA GLU A 40 4.24 -9.55 10.02
C GLU A 40 3.50 -10.86 9.68
N PRO A 41 3.68 -11.94 10.46
CA PRO A 41 3.04 -13.23 10.18
C PRO A 41 1.52 -13.20 10.41
N GLU A 42 1.08 -12.43 11.40
CA GLU A 42 -0.33 -12.16 11.71
C GLU A 42 -0.76 -10.89 10.97
N PHE A 43 -1.16 -11.06 9.71
CA PHE A 43 -1.76 -10.00 8.90
C PHE A 43 -3.12 -10.47 8.41
N THR A 44 -4.09 -9.56 8.40
CA THR A 44 -5.38 -9.77 7.75
C THR A 44 -5.70 -8.54 6.93
N ILE A 45 -6.08 -8.75 5.67
CA ILE A 45 -6.46 -7.66 4.77
C ILE A 45 -7.64 -6.86 5.34
N ASP A 46 -7.77 -5.60 4.95
CA ASP A 46 -8.83 -4.67 5.36
C ASP A 46 -8.96 -4.36 6.86
N THR A 47 -7.94 -4.70 7.66
CA THR A 47 -7.86 -4.23 9.04
C THR A 47 -7.69 -2.70 9.07
N ALA A 48 -8.63 -2.01 9.73
CA ALA A 48 -8.61 -0.55 9.85
C ALA A 48 -7.26 -0.05 10.41
N GLY A 49 -6.66 0.94 9.74
CA GLY A 49 -5.37 1.52 10.13
C GLY A 49 -4.13 0.73 9.69
N LYS A 50 -4.25 -0.45 9.06
CA LYS A 50 -3.14 -1.13 8.36
C LYS A 50 -2.93 -0.54 6.96
N ASP A 51 -1.79 -0.83 6.35
CA ASP A 51 -1.37 -0.20 5.09
C ASP A 51 -2.37 -0.42 3.94
N THR A 52 -2.91 -1.63 3.79
CA THR A 52 -3.91 -1.95 2.77
C THR A 52 -5.15 -1.10 2.90
N TRP A 53 -5.68 -0.97 4.12
CA TRP A 53 -6.81 -0.09 4.41
C TRP A 53 -6.49 1.37 4.08
N LYS A 54 -5.30 1.86 4.43
CA LYS A 54 -4.89 3.24 4.13
C LYS A 54 -4.70 3.49 2.64
N PHE A 55 -4.12 2.54 1.91
CA PHE A 55 -3.95 2.64 0.46
C PHE A 55 -5.30 2.61 -0.29
N ALA A 56 -6.25 1.79 0.18
CA ALA A 56 -7.62 1.80 -0.34
C ALA A 56 -8.28 3.16 -0.12
N LYS A 57 -8.17 3.71 1.10
CA LYS A 57 -8.69 5.05 1.43
C LYS A 57 -8.01 6.18 0.65
N ALA A 58 -6.73 6.04 0.32
CA ALA A 58 -6.00 6.98 -0.54
C ALA A 58 -6.42 6.89 -2.02
N GLY A 59 -7.20 5.88 -2.42
CA GLY A 59 -7.74 5.75 -3.77
C GLY A 59 -6.98 4.78 -4.67
N ALA A 60 -6.20 3.85 -4.11
CA ALA A 60 -5.69 2.73 -4.90
C ALA A 60 -6.86 1.84 -5.36
N LYS A 61 -6.88 1.51 -6.66
CA LYS A 61 -7.95 0.71 -7.27
C LYS A 61 -7.73 -0.79 -7.11
N THR A 62 -6.47 -1.21 -7.02
CA THR A 62 -6.08 -2.60 -6.84
C THR A 62 -5.01 -2.63 -5.77
N ILE A 63 -5.15 -3.54 -4.82
CA ILE A 63 -4.22 -3.75 -3.73
C ILE A 63 -3.85 -5.21 -3.74
N ILE A 64 -2.55 -5.50 -3.65
CA ILE A 64 -2.03 -6.86 -3.51
C ILE A 64 -1.14 -6.85 -2.30
N SER A 65 -1.43 -7.72 -1.34
CA SER A 65 -0.60 -7.95 -0.17
C SER A 65 -0.19 -9.39 -0.07
N ILE A 66 1.10 -9.58 0.23
CA ILE A 66 1.68 -10.90 0.44
C ILE A 66 2.25 -10.91 1.85
N ALA A 67 1.74 -11.81 2.69
CA ALA A 67 2.29 -12.16 3.99
C ALA A 67 2.71 -13.64 3.98
N ALA A 68 3.38 -14.11 5.03
CA ALA A 68 3.83 -15.50 5.12
C ALA A 68 2.69 -16.52 4.97
N ASN A 69 1.50 -16.19 5.48
CA ASN A 69 0.35 -17.10 5.54
C ASN A 69 -0.92 -16.58 4.83
N GLU A 70 -0.87 -15.39 4.22
CA GLU A 70 -2.04 -14.77 3.59
C GLU A 70 -1.64 -14.02 2.31
N ILE A 71 -2.39 -14.23 1.22
CA ILE A 71 -2.32 -13.44 -0.01
C ILE A 71 -3.71 -12.90 -0.28
N ALA A 72 -3.83 -11.59 -0.50
CA ALA A 72 -5.09 -10.92 -0.74
C ALA A 72 -4.94 -9.68 -1.63
#